data_AF-A0A2V7T6X8-F1
#
_entry.id   AF-A0A2V7T6X8-F1
#
_cell.length_a   1.000
_cell.length_b   1.000
_cell.length_c   1.000
_cell.angle_alpha   90.00
_cell.angle_beta   90.00
_cell.angle_gamma   90.00
#
_symmetry.space_group_name_H-M   'P 1'
#
loop_
_entity.id
_entity.type
_entity.pdbx_description
1 polymer ?
#
loop_
_entity_poly.entity_id
_entity_poly.type
_entity_poly.pdbx_seq_one_letter_code
_entity_poly.pdbx_strand_id
1 'polypeptide(L)'
;MLLGGSGLVGHAVARRLLGAAPRRIVLVAQFEQEVKAAARGLEPYRGRTAIEVEWGDVFLPASLARLERSAVLADAAQRRLVLEDLLSELTEETLRRSFLYQLFDRYRPDAVVDSINTATAFAYQDIVRSAEELLALARRGRVDEAAVERHVLVLTLPQLIRHVQILVESLKHAQTKAYVKIGTSGTGGMGFNIPYTHSEERPSRTLLTKSGVAGAHSLLLFLLGRTPGAPATIEIKPTATIAWREIGFGPIRRKGRLIPLVDCPNPVAVADAFAPDSAPWCDLGKPLEGVFIDVGENGLFSPDEFETVTALGQMEFITPEEVAEYAVMELEGRPTGRDVVAALDAATAGPTYRAGVLRAAALGHLRSLERQTKSRAVAYEMLGPPRLTKLLWESHLCALLRPNVRALAQSGTGELAAEALARIQRDAVLRSHILSVGTPILTPDGERLYRGSTVAVPGDGNDRRAAATRGWVDLRPDEFGLWIRRAQEMVAQAERRVGQAAAGEGGGEGHGSDVDWTAIGPDDPIEPARFATWVFRFEDRGERIKR
;
A
#
# COMPACT_ATOMS: atom_id res chain seq x y z
N MET A 1 -11.55 -6.65 -13.53
CA MET A 1 -12.45 -6.29 -12.41
C MET A 1 -12.49 -4.78 -12.29
N LEU A 2 -13.64 -4.17 -12.01
CA LEU A 2 -13.77 -2.72 -11.82
C LEU A 2 -14.26 -2.43 -10.40
N LEU A 3 -13.41 -1.82 -9.59
CA LEU A 3 -13.79 -1.30 -8.28
C LEU A 3 -14.43 0.08 -8.48
N GLY A 4 -15.63 0.30 -7.95
CA GLY A 4 -16.41 1.50 -8.27
C GLY A 4 -17.09 1.44 -9.65
N GLY A 5 -17.44 0.24 -10.12
CA GLY A 5 -17.99 0.01 -11.47
C GLY A 5 -19.38 0.61 -11.74
N SER A 6 -20.10 1.03 -10.70
CA SER A 6 -21.36 1.79 -10.84
C SER A 6 -21.15 3.30 -10.96
N GLY A 7 -19.96 3.80 -10.63
CA GLY A 7 -19.61 5.21 -10.71
C GLY A 7 -19.46 5.67 -12.16
N LEU A 8 -19.53 6.98 -12.38
CA LEU A 8 -19.52 7.61 -13.70
C LEU A 8 -18.31 7.16 -14.55
N VAL A 9 -17.09 7.19 -14.01
CA VAL A 9 -15.88 6.71 -14.71
C VAL A 9 -15.86 5.18 -14.82
N GLY A 10 -16.15 4.46 -13.73
CA GLY A 10 -16.12 3.00 -13.71
C GLY A 10 -17.07 2.38 -14.75
N HIS A 11 -18.25 2.96 -14.92
CA HIS A 11 -19.22 2.55 -15.93
C HIS A 11 -18.72 2.81 -17.36
N ALA A 12 -18.13 3.99 -17.62
CA ALA A 12 -17.55 4.31 -18.93
C ALA A 12 -16.35 3.40 -19.28
N VAL A 13 -15.49 3.10 -18.31
CA VAL A 13 -14.40 2.12 -18.47
C VAL A 13 -14.98 0.75 -18.80
N ALA A 14 -16.00 0.29 -18.07
CA ALA A 14 -16.64 -0.99 -18.35
C ALA A 14 -17.20 -1.04 -19.77
N ARG A 15 -17.91 0.01 -20.21
CA ARG A 15 -18.42 0.14 -21.57
C ARG A 15 -17.31 0.11 -22.62
N ARG A 16 -16.20 0.83 -22.40
CA ARG A 16 -15.06 0.86 -23.32
C ARG A 16 -14.35 -0.50 -23.40
N LEU A 17 -14.21 -1.20 -22.27
CA LEU A 17 -13.63 -2.53 -22.20
C LEU A 17 -14.49 -3.59 -22.90
N LEU A 18 -15.82 -3.46 -22.88
CA LEU A 18 -16.70 -4.38 -23.62
C LEU A 18 -16.42 -4.40 -25.12
N GLY A 19 -15.93 -3.30 -25.69
CA GLY A 19 -15.47 -3.24 -27.09
C GLY A 19 -14.27 -4.14 -27.39
N ALA A 20 -13.44 -4.47 -26.38
CA ALA A 20 -12.35 -5.42 -26.48
C ALA A 20 -12.79 -6.88 -26.22
N ALA A 21 -14.09 -7.12 -26.00
CA ALA A 21 -14.69 -8.44 -25.77
C ALA A 21 -13.96 -9.33 -24.75
N PRO A 22 -13.68 -8.85 -23.51
CA PRO A 22 -13.07 -9.68 -22.48
C PRO A 22 -13.97 -10.86 -22.13
N ARG A 23 -13.40 -11.95 -21.60
CA ARG A 23 -14.20 -13.11 -21.17
C ARG A 23 -15.20 -12.75 -20.06
N ARG A 24 -14.78 -11.89 -19.12
CA ARG A 24 -15.56 -11.52 -17.94
C ARG A 24 -15.23 -10.09 -17.50
N ILE A 25 -16.27 -9.34 -17.13
CA ILE A 25 -16.19 -8.10 -16.36
C ILE A 25 -16.89 -8.32 -15.01
N VAL A 26 -16.23 -7.94 -13.93
CA VAL A 26 -16.79 -7.95 -12.57
C VAL A 26 -16.92 -6.51 -12.13
N LEU A 27 -18.16 -6.05 -11.90
CA LEU A 27 -18.45 -4.71 -11.39
C LEU A 27 -18.58 -4.80 -9.87
N VAL A 28 -17.85 -3.96 -9.16
CA VAL A 28 -17.93 -3.86 -7.70
C VAL A 28 -18.40 -2.46 -7.32
N ALA A 29 -19.40 -2.34 -6.47
CA ALA A 29 -19.86 -1.06 -5.93
C ALA A 29 -20.18 -1.15 -4.43
N GLN A 30 -20.51 -0.02 -3.80
CA GLN A 30 -20.92 -0.03 -2.40
C GLN A 30 -22.33 -0.63 -2.24
N PHE A 31 -23.28 -0.24 -3.09
CA PHE A 31 -24.69 -0.62 -2.97
C PHE A 31 -25.15 -1.59 -4.05
N GLU A 32 -25.92 -2.61 -3.63
CA GLU A 32 -26.44 -3.66 -4.51
C GLU A 32 -27.30 -3.11 -5.66
N GLN A 33 -28.17 -2.14 -5.35
CA GLN A 33 -29.08 -1.56 -6.34
C GLN A 33 -28.31 -0.83 -7.44
N GLU A 34 -27.25 -0.11 -7.07
CA GLU A 34 -26.43 0.66 -8.01
C GLU A 34 -25.64 -0.25 -8.95
N VAL A 35 -24.98 -1.29 -8.42
CA VAL A 35 -24.20 -2.20 -9.27
C VAL A 35 -25.09 -3.01 -10.21
N LYS A 36 -26.28 -3.43 -9.76
CA LYS A 36 -27.27 -4.11 -10.60
C LYS A 36 -27.81 -3.17 -11.69
N ALA A 37 -28.05 -1.90 -11.38
CA ALA A 37 -28.46 -0.91 -12.36
C ALA A 37 -27.36 -0.67 -13.40
N ALA A 38 -26.12 -0.52 -12.97
CA ALA A 38 -24.96 -0.37 -13.86
C ALA A 38 -24.79 -1.58 -14.79
N ALA A 39 -24.92 -2.80 -14.27
CA ALA A 39 -24.87 -4.01 -15.08
C ALA A 39 -25.98 -4.06 -16.14
N ARG A 40 -27.23 -3.70 -15.79
CA ARG A 40 -28.33 -3.61 -16.76
C ARG A 40 -28.06 -2.58 -17.85
N GLY A 41 -27.47 -1.43 -17.51
CA GLY A 41 -27.10 -0.40 -18.48
C GLY A 41 -26.02 -0.85 -19.47
N LEU A 42 -25.19 -1.83 -19.09
CA LEU A 42 -24.15 -2.40 -19.95
C LEU A 42 -24.62 -3.56 -20.82
N GLU A 43 -25.82 -4.11 -20.56
CA GLU A 43 -26.36 -5.25 -21.30
C GLU A 43 -26.36 -5.07 -22.82
N PRO A 44 -26.75 -3.91 -23.38
CA PRO A 44 -26.74 -3.69 -24.83
C PRO A 44 -25.34 -3.78 -25.46
N TYR A 45 -24.28 -3.59 -24.68
CA TYR A 45 -22.89 -3.61 -25.13
C TYR A 45 -22.16 -4.92 -24.79
N ARG A 46 -22.82 -5.84 -24.07
CA ARG A 46 -22.20 -7.02 -23.47
C ARG A 46 -21.45 -7.91 -24.48
N GLY A 47 -22.04 -8.11 -25.66
CA GLY A 47 -21.55 -9.10 -26.63
C GLY A 47 -21.44 -10.50 -26.00
N ARG A 48 -20.25 -11.10 -26.04
CA ARG A 48 -19.95 -12.41 -25.44
C ARG A 48 -19.40 -12.33 -24.01
N THR A 49 -19.22 -11.14 -23.47
CA THR A 49 -18.61 -10.92 -22.15
C THR A 49 -19.58 -11.34 -21.04
N ALA A 50 -19.11 -12.11 -20.05
CA ALA A 50 -19.89 -12.31 -18.82
C ALA A 50 -19.81 -11.05 -17.93
N ILE A 51 -20.95 -10.48 -17.53
CA ILE A 51 -21.00 -9.37 -16.57
C ILE A 51 -21.47 -9.92 -15.21
N GLU A 52 -20.58 -9.87 -14.23
CA GLU A 52 -20.86 -10.24 -12.84
C GLU A 52 -20.84 -9.01 -11.94
N VAL A 53 -21.55 -9.08 -10.82
CA VAL A 53 -21.70 -7.96 -9.89
C VAL A 53 -21.40 -8.38 -8.46
N GLU A 54 -20.74 -7.49 -7.72
CA GLU A 54 -20.47 -7.62 -6.29
C GLU A 54 -20.71 -6.29 -5.60
N TRP A 55 -21.04 -6.34 -4.30
CA TRP A 55 -21.26 -5.13 -3.52
C TRP A 55 -20.83 -5.24 -2.06
N GLY A 56 -20.42 -4.09 -1.54
CA GLY A 56 -19.99 -3.88 -0.16
C GLY A 56 -18.81 -2.90 -0.07
N ASP A 57 -18.55 -2.42 1.14
CA ASP A 57 -17.39 -1.60 1.46
C ASP A 57 -16.11 -2.45 1.42
N VAL A 58 -15.29 -2.22 0.40
CA VAL A 58 -14.00 -2.91 0.19
C VAL A 58 -12.94 -2.54 1.23
N PHE A 59 -13.18 -1.54 2.07
CA PHE A 59 -12.31 -1.16 3.18
C PHE A 59 -12.62 -1.93 4.46
N LEU A 60 -13.65 -2.77 4.48
CA LEU A 60 -14.08 -3.53 5.66
C LEU A 60 -13.88 -5.05 5.51
N PRO A 61 -13.92 -5.80 6.64
CA PRO A 61 -14.05 -7.25 6.62
C PRO A 61 -15.34 -7.68 5.92
N ALA A 62 -15.33 -8.85 5.27
CA ALA A 62 -16.47 -9.34 4.49
C ALA A 62 -17.76 -9.48 5.30
N SER A 63 -17.66 -9.81 6.60
CA SER A 63 -18.80 -9.87 7.51
C SER A 63 -19.45 -8.52 7.79
N LEU A 64 -18.72 -7.42 7.63
CA LEU A 64 -19.16 -6.05 7.88
C LEU A 64 -19.35 -5.24 6.60
N ALA A 65 -18.88 -5.71 5.45
CA ALA A 65 -18.84 -4.96 4.19
C ALA A 65 -20.23 -4.50 3.69
N ARG A 66 -21.32 -5.15 4.12
CA ARG A 66 -22.69 -4.77 3.73
C ARG A 66 -23.43 -3.96 4.79
N LEU A 67 -22.75 -3.58 5.87
CA LEU A 67 -23.31 -2.74 6.93
C LEU A 67 -23.01 -1.26 6.67
N GLU A 68 -23.92 -0.41 7.13
CA GLU A 68 -23.67 1.02 7.19
C GLU A 68 -22.56 1.33 8.20
N ARG A 69 -21.66 2.27 7.86
CA ARG A 69 -20.54 2.63 8.73
C ARG A 69 -21.00 3.08 10.13
N SER A 70 -22.13 3.78 10.21
CA SER A 70 -22.71 4.20 11.49
C SER A 70 -23.11 3.01 12.38
N ALA A 71 -23.59 1.92 11.80
CA ALA A 71 -23.92 0.69 12.53
C ALA A 71 -22.64 0.02 13.05
N VAL A 72 -21.60 -0.07 12.21
CA VAL A 72 -20.28 -0.58 12.59
C VAL A 72 -19.68 0.20 13.76
N LEU A 73 -19.79 1.54 13.73
CA LEU A 73 -19.28 2.41 14.80
C LEU A 73 -20.14 2.40 16.06
N ALA A 74 -21.40 1.96 15.98
CA ALA A 74 -22.28 1.84 17.15
C ALA A 74 -21.96 0.58 17.98
N ASP A 75 -21.60 -0.52 17.32
CA ASP A 75 -21.33 -1.81 17.97
C ASP A 75 -19.88 -1.96 18.45
N ALA A 76 -19.67 -2.36 19.71
CA ALA A 76 -18.34 -2.47 20.31
C ALA A 76 -17.51 -3.63 19.75
N ALA A 77 -18.12 -4.78 19.47
CA ALA A 77 -17.41 -5.92 18.91
C ALA A 77 -16.97 -5.65 17.47
N GLN A 78 -17.83 -4.98 16.69
CA GLN A 78 -17.51 -4.60 15.31
C GLN A 78 -16.41 -3.54 15.25
N ARG A 79 -16.44 -2.49 16.11
CA ARG A 79 -15.34 -1.53 16.21
C ARG A 79 -14.01 -2.21 16.54
N ARG A 80 -14.01 -3.12 17.50
CA ARG A 80 -12.80 -3.86 17.91
C ARG A 80 -12.22 -4.69 16.77
N LEU A 81 -13.07 -5.40 16.01
CA LEU A 81 -12.62 -6.16 14.84
C LEU A 81 -11.95 -5.26 13.79
N VAL A 82 -12.57 -4.11 13.48
CA VAL A 82 -12.00 -3.17 12.49
C VAL A 82 -10.69 -2.56 13.00
N LEU A 83 -10.61 -2.24 14.30
CA LEU A 83 -9.38 -1.73 14.92
C LEU A 83 -8.24 -2.76 14.90
N GLU A 84 -8.55 -4.02 15.20
CA GLU A 84 -7.58 -5.11 15.14
C GLU A 84 -7.04 -5.29 13.72
N ASP A 85 -7.92 -5.33 12.72
CA ASP A 85 -7.51 -5.44 11.31
C ASP A 85 -6.73 -4.20 10.83
N LEU A 86 -7.02 -3.03 11.38
CA LEU A 86 -6.36 -1.77 11.04
C LEU A 86 -4.94 -1.68 11.63
N LEU A 87 -4.78 -1.99 12.92
CA LEU A 87 -3.58 -1.65 13.70
C LEU A 87 -2.64 -2.83 13.96
N SER A 88 -3.12 -4.08 13.97
CA SER A 88 -2.29 -5.26 14.27
C SER A 88 -1.36 -5.62 13.11
N GLU A 89 -0.43 -6.56 13.33
CA GLU A 89 0.38 -7.10 12.23
C GLU A 89 -0.52 -7.67 11.11
N LEU A 90 -0.12 -7.50 9.85
CA LEU A 90 -0.86 -8.10 8.73
C LEU A 90 -0.63 -9.61 8.74
N THR A 91 -1.65 -10.37 9.15
CA THR A 91 -1.61 -11.84 9.14
C THR A 91 -2.42 -12.40 7.98
N GLU A 92 -2.21 -13.69 7.67
CA GLU A 92 -3.05 -14.41 6.70
C GLU A 92 -4.52 -14.43 7.14
N GLU A 93 -4.80 -14.48 8.44
CA GLU A 93 -6.15 -14.40 8.97
C GLU A 93 -6.80 -13.05 8.64
N THR A 94 -6.13 -11.94 8.95
CA THR A 94 -6.57 -10.58 8.60
C THR A 94 -6.83 -10.45 7.09
N LEU A 95 -5.94 -10.99 6.25
CA LEU A 95 -6.13 -11.00 4.79
C LEU A 95 -7.41 -11.77 4.40
N ARG A 96 -7.59 -13.00 4.88
CA ARG A 96 -8.76 -13.84 4.55
C ARG A 96 -10.08 -13.24 5.04
N ARG A 97 -10.08 -12.44 6.11
CA ARG A 97 -11.25 -11.69 6.60
C ARG A 97 -11.64 -10.52 5.70
N SER A 98 -10.67 -9.91 5.00
CA SER A 98 -10.91 -8.72 4.16
C SER A 98 -11.87 -9.01 3.00
N PHE A 99 -12.87 -8.13 2.80
CA PHE A 99 -13.76 -8.26 1.65
C PHE A 99 -13.01 -8.11 0.32
N LEU A 100 -12.09 -7.14 0.23
CA LEU A 100 -11.27 -6.94 -0.96
C LEU A 100 -10.50 -8.21 -1.31
N TYR A 101 -9.80 -8.82 -0.35
CA TYR A 101 -9.04 -10.04 -0.60
C TYR A 101 -9.93 -11.19 -1.10
N GLN A 102 -11.11 -11.37 -0.50
CA GLN A 102 -12.06 -12.40 -0.95
C GLN A 102 -12.54 -12.20 -2.39
N LEU A 103 -12.71 -10.95 -2.84
CA LEU A 103 -13.02 -10.65 -4.25
C LEU A 103 -11.88 -11.10 -5.16
N PHE A 104 -10.63 -10.81 -4.80
CA PHE A 104 -9.46 -11.22 -5.59
C PHE A 104 -9.27 -12.73 -5.61
N ASP A 105 -9.46 -13.41 -4.48
CA ASP A 105 -9.37 -14.86 -4.40
C ASP A 105 -10.42 -15.56 -5.26
N ARG A 106 -11.67 -15.07 -5.21
CA ARG A 106 -12.79 -15.60 -5.99
C ARG A 106 -12.63 -15.39 -7.49
N TYR A 107 -12.21 -14.19 -7.90
CA TYR A 107 -12.29 -13.77 -9.30
C TYR A 107 -10.98 -13.88 -10.08
N ARG A 108 -9.84 -13.87 -9.40
CA ARG A 108 -8.49 -13.90 -10.00
C ARG A 108 -8.37 -12.97 -11.21
N PRO A 109 -8.61 -11.65 -11.04
CA PRO A 109 -8.68 -10.73 -12.17
C PRO A 109 -7.33 -10.56 -12.88
N ASP A 110 -7.30 -10.68 -14.20
CA ASP A 110 -6.11 -10.35 -15.01
C ASP A 110 -5.74 -8.86 -14.90
N ALA A 111 -6.74 -7.98 -14.84
CA ALA A 111 -6.58 -6.55 -14.71
C ALA A 111 -7.65 -5.96 -13.79
N VAL A 112 -7.27 -4.89 -13.07
CA VAL A 112 -8.15 -4.15 -12.17
C VAL A 112 -8.15 -2.68 -12.56
N VAL A 113 -9.33 -2.09 -12.70
CA VAL A 113 -9.49 -0.64 -12.74
C VAL A 113 -10.20 -0.22 -11.47
N ASP A 114 -9.51 0.53 -10.62
CA ASP A 114 -10.04 1.09 -9.39
C ASP A 114 -10.49 2.54 -9.62
N SER A 115 -11.80 2.72 -9.72
CA SER A 115 -12.45 4.03 -9.84
C SER A 115 -13.08 4.50 -8.51
N ILE A 116 -12.79 3.84 -7.38
CA ILE A 116 -13.23 4.31 -6.07
C ILE A 116 -12.42 5.55 -5.70
N ASN A 117 -13.07 6.64 -5.28
CA ASN A 117 -12.37 7.79 -4.75
C ASN A 117 -11.93 7.53 -3.29
N THR A 118 -10.87 6.72 -3.12
CA THR A 118 -10.34 6.32 -1.80
C THR A 118 -10.02 7.54 -0.92
N ALA A 119 -9.53 8.62 -1.52
CA ALA A 119 -9.22 9.85 -0.80
C ALA A 119 -10.49 10.51 -0.24
N THR A 120 -11.59 10.57 -1.00
CA THR A 120 -12.89 11.01 -0.47
C THR A 120 -13.38 10.08 0.63
N ALA A 121 -13.34 8.77 0.40
CA ALA A 121 -13.87 7.77 1.34
C ALA A 121 -13.24 7.86 2.74
N PHE A 122 -11.97 8.28 2.83
CA PHE A 122 -11.29 8.51 4.10
C PHE A 122 -11.38 9.95 4.61
N ALA A 123 -11.18 10.96 3.74
CA ALA A 123 -11.16 12.35 4.18
C ALA A 123 -12.51 12.86 4.70
N TYR A 124 -13.62 12.38 4.11
CA TYR A 124 -14.97 12.84 4.47
C TYR A 124 -15.52 12.17 5.74
N GLN A 125 -14.71 11.38 6.45
CA GLN A 125 -15.02 10.91 7.80
C GLN A 125 -14.78 11.98 8.88
N ASP A 126 -14.29 13.17 8.48
CA ASP A 126 -14.14 14.37 9.30
C ASP A 126 -13.30 14.17 10.58
N ILE A 127 -12.02 13.91 10.37
CA ILE A 127 -11.01 13.75 11.43
C ILE A 127 -10.93 14.97 12.36
N VAL A 128 -11.15 16.17 11.83
CA VAL A 128 -11.06 17.43 12.60
C VAL A 128 -12.20 17.49 13.59
N ARG A 129 -13.44 17.30 13.14
CA ARG A 129 -14.60 17.25 14.01
C ARG A 129 -14.48 16.15 15.06
N SER A 130 -14.03 14.95 14.65
CA SER A 130 -13.82 13.85 15.58
C SER A 130 -12.79 14.18 16.67
N ALA A 131 -11.70 14.87 16.32
CA ALA A 131 -10.70 15.33 17.28
C ALA A 131 -11.27 16.39 18.24
N GLU A 132 -12.03 17.36 17.72
CA GLU A 132 -12.68 18.40 18.53
C GLU A 132 -13.69 17.81 19.52
N GLU A 133 -14.50 16.85 19.08
CA GLU A 133 -15.45 16.12 19.92
C GLU A 133 -14.71 15.34 21.03
N LEU A 134 -13.63 14.63 20.68
CA LEU A 134 -12.82 13.89 21.66
C LEU A 134 -12.15 14.83 22.68
N LEU A 135 -11.60 15.97 22.25
CA LEU A 135 -11.01 16.98 23.14
C LEU A 135 -12.07 17.61 24.05
N ALA A 136 -13.28 17.85 23.55
CA ALA A 136 -14.39 18.36 24.36
C ALA A 136 -14.80 17.35 25.44
N LEU A 137 -14.82 16.05 25.12
CA LEU A 137 -15.04 14.98 26.11
C LEU A 137 -13.89 14.93 27.14
N ALA A 138 -12.64 15.08 26.70
CA ALA A 138 -11.46 15.07 27.57
C ALA A 138 -11.50 16.22 28.60
N ARG A 139 -11.81 17.44 28.14
CA ARG A 139 -11.95 18.61 29.03
C ARG A 139 -13.05 18.45 30.08
N ARG A 140 -14.07 17.64 29.79
CA ARG A 140 -15.18 17.35 30.72
C ARG A 140 -14.92 16.13 31.60
N GLY A 141 -13.79 15.43 31.44
CA GLY A 141 -13.51 14.17 32.11
C GLY A 141 -14.45 13.03 31.72
N ARG A 142 -14.96 13.03 30.48
CA ARG A 142 -15.98 12.09 29.97
C ARG A 142 -15.49 11.24 28.79
N VAL A 143 -14.18 11.05 28.64
CA VAL A 143 -13.64 10.16 27.61
C VAL A 143 -13.85 8.72 28.04
N ASP A 144 -14.49 7.94 27.17
CA ASP A 144 -14.61 6.50 27.28
C ASP A 144 -13.82 5.80 26.16
N GLU A 145 -13.67 4.48 26.27
CA GLU A 145 -13.00 3.65 25.26
C GLU A 145 -13.64 3.84 23.88
N ALA A 146 -14.98 3.88 23.80
CA ALA A 146 -15.71 4.03 22.56
C ALA A 146 -15.41 5.35 21.82
N ALA A 147 -15.26 6.46 22.54
CA ALA A 147 -14.87 7.74 21.96
C ALA A 147 -13.45 7.68 21.36
N VAL A 148 -12.51 7.03 22.05
CA VAL A 148 -11.15 6.81 21.55
C VAL A 148 -11.17 5.91 20.31
N GLU A 149 -11.84 4.76 20.38
CA GLU A 149 -11.98 3.81 19.27
C GLU A 149 -12.55 4.49 18.01
N ARG A 150 -13.64 5.26 18.15
CA ARG A 150 -14.25 5.99 17.03
C ARG A 150 -13.29 6.99 16.41
N HIS A 151 -12.49 7.70 17.22
CA HIS A 151 -11.50 8.64 16.70
C HIS A 151 -10.36 7.94 15.95
N VAL A 152 -9.84 6.84 16.51
CA VAL A 152 -8.78 6.06 15.85
C VAL A 152 -9.25 5.51 14.49
N LEU A 153 -10.51 5.09 14.40
CA LEU A 153 -11.12 4.57 13.16
C LEU A 153 -11.34 5.62 12.06
N VAL A 154 -11.18 6.93 12.34
CA VAL A 154 -11.24 8.00 11.32
C VAL A 154 -9.87 8.52 10.90
N LEU A 155 -8.77 8.02 11.49
CA LEU A 155 -7.43 8.37 11.06
C LEU A 155 -7.21 7.90 9.61
N THR A 156 -6.86 8.83 8.72
CA THR A 156 -6.86 8.57 7.28
C THR A 156 -5.65 7.76 6.81
N LEU A 157 -4.45 8.05 7.31
CA LEU A 157 -3.23 7.35 6.92
C LEU A 157 -3.19 5.87 7.35
N PRO A 158 -3.57 5.49 8.58
CA PRO A 158 -3.66 4.08 8.94
C PRO A 158 -4.60 3.30 8.03
N GLN A 159 -5.77 3.87 7.69
CA GLN A 159 -6.74 3.25 6.79
C GLN A 159 -6.15 3.05 5.38
N LEU A 160 -5.48 4.09 4.86
CA LEU A 160 -4.83 4.02 3.55
C LEU A 160 -3.69 2.98 3.50
N ILE A 161 -2.80 2.99 4.50
CA ILE A 161 -1.67 2.06 4.56
C ILE A 161 -2.18 0.62 4.63
N ARG A 162 -3.14 0.33 5.50
CA ARG A 162 -3.73 -1.01 5.63
C ARG A 162 -4.40 -1.45 4.32
N HIS A 163 -5.18 -0.56 3.71
CA HIS A 163 -5.84 -0.85 2.44
C HIS A 163 -4.84 -1.20 1.34
N VAL A 164 -3.76 -0.43 1.20
CA VAL A 164 -2.72 -0.74 0.20
C VAL A 164 -1.98 -2.03 0.53
N GLN A 165 -1.67 -2.32 1.80
CA GLN A 165 -1.07 -3.60 2.19
C GLN A 165 -1.93 -4.80 1.77
N ILE A 166 -3.23 -4.74 2.05
CA ILE A 166 -4.18 -5.79 1.63
C ILE A 166 -4.25 -5.85 0.10
N LEU A 167 -4.30 -4.71 -0.59
CA LEU A 167 -4.33 -4.65 -2.05
C LEU A 167 -3.09 -5.30 -2.67
N VAL A 168 -1.89 -5.01 -2.18
CA VAL A 168 -0.62 -5.58 -2.67
C VAL A 168 -0.65 -7.10 -2.59
N GLU A 169 -1.01 -7.64 -1.42
CA GLU A 169 -1.08 -9.09 -1.23
C GLU A 169 -2.21 -9.73 -2.06
N SER A 170 -3.35 -9.03 -2.21
CA SER A 170 -4.47 -9.48 -3.06
C SER A 170 -4.08 -9.55 -4.54
N LEU A 171 -3.38 -8.53 -5.05
CA LEU A 171 -2.90 -8.46 -6.43
C LEU A 171 -1.87 -9.56 -6.73
N LYS A 172 -0.91 -9.75 -5.83
CA LYS A 172 0.11 -10.81 -5.93
C LYS A 172 -0.53 -12.20 -5.89
N HIS A 173 -1.43 -12.43 -4.93
CA HIS A 173 -2.17 -13.68 -4.81
C HIS A 173 -2.96 -14.00 -6.07
N ALA A 174 -3.70 -13.03 -6.60
CA ALA A 174 -4.47 -13.20 -7.83
C ALA A 174 -3.63 -13.29 -9.12
N GLN A 175 -2.31 -13.03 -9.04
CA GLN A 175 -1.42 -12.90 -10.20
C GLN A 175 -1.94 -11.87 -11.21
N THR A 176 -2.52 -10.78 -10.69
CA THR A 176 -3.00 -9.65 -11.50
C THR A 176 -1.85 -9.09 -12.32
N LYS A 177 -2.09 -8.77 -13.59
CA LYS A 177 -1.07 -8.26 -14.52
C LYS A 177 -1.02 -6.74 -14.53
N ALA A 178 -2.17 -6.07 -14.38
CA ALA A 178 -2.26 -4.61 -14.38
C ALA A 178 -3.27 -4.09 -13.35
N TYR A 179 -2.91 -3.00 -12.69
CA TYR A 179 -3.75 -2.24 -11.77
C TYR A 179 -3.75 -0.76 -12.20
N VAL A 180 -4.94 -0.23 -12.51
CA VAL A 180 -5.14 1.17 -12.89
C VAL A 180 -5.95 1.85 -11.81
N LYS A 181 -5.39 2.90 -11.19
CA LYS A 181 -6.13 3.79 -10.29
C LYS A 181 -6.64 5.00 -11.05
N ILE A 182 -7.95 5.27 -10.96
CA ILE A 182 -8.49 6.60 -11.24
C ILE A 182 -8.42 7.38 -9.94
N GLY A 183 -7.43 8.26 -9.85
CA GLY A 183 -7.14 9.06 -8.67
C GLY A 183 -7.90 10.39 -8.66
N THR A 184 -7.55 11.23 -7.70
CA THR A 184 -8.04 12.62 -7.57
C THR A 184 -6.87 13.51 -7.14
N SER A 185 -6.95 14.81 -7.42
CA SER A 185 -6.08 15.85 -6.85
C SER A 185 -6.68 16.49 -5.59
N GLY A 186 -7.93 16.17 -5.26
CA GLY A 186 -8.70 16.78 -4.18
C GLY A 186 -9.36 18.09 -4.58
N THR A 187 -8.66 19.00 -5.26
CA THR A 187 -9.16 20.33 -5.66
C THR A 187 -9.54 20.46 -7.14
N GLY A 188 -9.53 19.36 -7.90
CA GLY A 188 -9.83 19.39 -9.33
C GLY A 188 -8.83 20.23 -10.14
N GLY A 189 -7.57 20.34 -9.71
CA GLY A 189 -6.54 21.09 -10.43
C GLY A 189 -6.47 22.58 -10.13
N MET A 190 -7.42 23.14 -9.38
CA MET A 190 -7.55 24.58 -9.11
C MET A 190 -6.54 25.17 -8.11
N GLY A 191 -5.59 24.37 -7.61
CA GLY A 191 -4.63 24.82 -6.60
C GLY A 191 -5.27 25.11 -5.24
N PHE A 192 -4.63 25.99 -4.45
CA PHE A 192 -5.07 26.37 -3.10
C PHE A 192 -6.17 27.44 -3.10
N ASN A 193 -6.33 28.20 -4.19
CA ASN A 193 -7.27 29.31 -4.33
C ASN A 193 -8.63 28.87 -4.91
N ILE A 194 -9.05 27.63 -4.67
CA ILE A 194 -10.29 27.05 -5.20
C ILE A 194 -11.54 27.81 -4.68
N PRO A 195 -12.43 28.30 -5.56
CA PRO A 195 -13.64 29.01 -5.14
C PRO A 195 -14.79 28.06 -4.75
N TYR A 196 -14.72 26.80 -5.17
CA TYR A 196 -15.76 25.78 -4.98
C TYR A 196 -15.53 25.00 -3.67
N THR A 197 -15.90 25.60 -2.53
CA THR A 197 -15.88 24.94 -1.22
C THR A 197 -17.30 24.85 -0.64
N HIS A 198 -17.59 23.80 0.12
CA HIS A 198 -18.89 23.63 0.79
C HIS A 198 -19.04 24.54 2.02
N SER A 199 -18.90 25.86 1.85
CA SER A 199 -19.12 26.91 2.89
C SER A 199 -18.09 26.97 4.04
N GLU A 200 -16.95 26.27 3.92
CA GLU A 200 -15.85 26.25 4.91
C GLU A 200 -14.74 27.29 4.59
N GLU A 201 -13.70 27.36 5.45
CA GLU A 201 -12.39 28.01 5.17
C GLU A 201 -11.94 27.74 3.71
N ARG A 202 -11.24 28.70 3.09
CA ARG A 202 -10.79 28.61 1.68
C ARG A 202 -9.27 28.35 1.60
N PRO A 203 -8.80 27.13 1.25
CA PRO A 203 -9.53 25.88 1.11
C PRO A 203 -9.72 25.19 2.46
N SER A 204 -10.71 24.29 2.54
CA SER A 204 -11.06 23.70 3.82
C SER A 204 -10.12 22.59 4.25
N ARG A 205 -10.04 22.33 5.57
CA ARG A 205 -9.20 21.25 6.12
C ARG A 205 -9.62 19.88 5.60
N THR A 206 -10.91 19.66 5.41
CA THR A 206 -11.45 18.42 4.82
C THR A 206 -10.97 18.25 3.37
N LEU A 207 -11.03 19.32 2.57
CA LEU A 207 -10.56 19.31 1.20
C LEU A 207 -9.05 19.07 1.10
N LEU A 208 -8.26 19.76 1.93
CA LEU A 208 -6.81 19.56 2.01
C LEU A 208 -6.45 18.16 2.51
N THR A 209 -7.24 17.58 3.42
CA THR A 209 -7.07 16.19 3.84
C THR A 209 -7.28 15.23 2.67
N LYS A 210 -8.29 15.46 1.81
CA LYS A 210 -8.48 14.69 0.57
C LYS A 210 -7.25 14.79 -0.34
N SER A 211 -6.72 15.99 -0.57
CA SER A 211 -5.48 16.17 -1.36
C SER A 211 -4.28 15.46 -0.73
N GLY A 212 -4.10 15.55 0.59
CA GLY A 212 -3.00 14.88 1.31
C GLY A 212 -3.08 13.35 1.22
N VAL A 213 -4.27 12.77 1.42
CA VAL A 213 -4.51 11.33 1.27
C VAL A 213 -4.30 10.90 -0.19
N ALA A 214 -4.74 11.71 -1.16
CA ALA A 214 -4.56 11.41 -2.58
C ALA A 214 -3.09 11.42 -3.02
N GLY A 215 -2.27 12.33 -2.46
CA GLY A 215 -0.83 12.35 -2.68
C GLY A 215 -0.11 11.18 -1.99
N ALA A 216 -0.49 10.84 -0.76
CA ALA A 216 0.01 9.66 -0.07
C ALA A 216 -0.31 8.38 -0.85
N HIS A 217 -1.51 8.27 -1.42
CA HIS A 217 -1.91 7.14 -2.24
C HIS A 217 -1.02 7.01 -3.50
N SER A 218 -0.75 8.11 -4.20
CA SER A 218 0.16 8.09 -5.36
C SER A 218 1.56 7.58 -5.02
N LEU A 219 2.13 8.01 -3.88
CA LEU A 219 3.42 7.50 -3.44
C LEU A 219 3.38 6.02 -3.04
N LEU A 220 2.30 5.55 -2.43
CA LEU A 220 2.11 4.13 -2.14
C LEU A 220 1.97 3.29 -3.42
N LEU A 221 1.28 3.81 -4.45
CA LEU A 221 1.20 3.16 -5.78
C LEU A 221 2.56 3.17 -6.50
N PHE A 222 3.35 4.23 -6.34
CA PHE A 222 4.74 4.26 -6.81
C PHE A 222 5.58 3.15 -6.18
N LEU A 223 5.41 2.87 -4.87
CA LEU A 223 6.05 1.72 -4.23
C LEU A 223 5.55 0.38 -4.80
N LEU A 224 4.23 0.24 -5.01
CA LEU A 224 3.64 -0.96 -5.63
C LEU A 224 4.23 -1.21 -7.03
N GLY A 225 4.30 -0.19 -7.89
CA GLY A 225 4.88 -0.29 -9.23
C GLY A 225 6.38 -0.59 -9.28
N ARG A 226 7.08 -0.49 -8.14
CA ARG A 226 8.50 -0.86 -7.96
C ARG A 226 8.70 -2.15 -7.16
N THR A 227 7.59 -2.80 -6.77
CA THR A 227 7.61 -4.04 -6.00
C THR A 227 7.76 -5.24 -6.95
N PRO A 228 8.78 -6.09 -6.77
CA PRO A 228 8.95 -7.28 -7.60
C PRO A 228 7.75 -8.24 -7.49
N GLY A 229 7.31 -8.77 -8.63
CA GLY A 229 6.15 -9.68 -8.69
C GLY A 229 4.79 -8.99 -8.49
N ALA A 230 4.74 -7.66 -8.35
CA ALA A 230 3.51 -6.88 -8.39
C ALA A 230 3.08 -6.57 -9.85
N PRO A 231 1.80 -6.26 -10.10
CA PRO A 231 1.32 -5.85 -11.42
C PRO A 231 1.93 -4.54 -11.92
N ALA A 232 1.84 -4.32 -13.23
CA ALA A 232 1.97 -2.99 -13.81
C ALA A 232 0.98 -2.04 -13.10
N THR A 233 1.49 -0.93 -12.57
CA THR A 233 0.70 -0.01 -11.75
C THR A 233 0.64 1.34 -12.43
N ILE A 234 -0.58 1.80 -12.71
CA ILE A 234 -0.89 3.02 -13.45
C ILE A 234 -1.80 3.88 -12.58
N GLU A 235 -1.60 5.20 -12.58
CA GLU A 235 -2.57 6.14 -11.99
C GLU A 235 -2.93 7.25 -12.97
N ILE A 236 -4.22 7.38 -13.28
CA ILE A 236 -4.78 8.52 -14.01
C ILE A 236 -5.46 9.44 -12.99
N LYS A 237 -5.01 10.70 -12.89
CA LYS A 237 -5.65 11.72 -12.05
C LYS A 237 -6.35 12.78 -12.90
N PRO A 238 -7.68 12.74 -13.03
CA PRO A 238 -8.44 13.87 -13.57
C PRO A 238 -8.24 15.12 -12.68
N THR A 239 -7.94 16.24 -13.32
CA THR A 239 -7.78 17.57 -12.70
C THR A 239 -8.75 18.57 -13.31
N ALA A 240 -9.98 18.11 -13.54
CA ALA A 240 -11.11 18.88 -14.02
C ALA A 240 -12.39 18.25 -13.45
N THR A 241 -13.53 18.93 -13.58
CA THR A 241 -14.83 18.34 -13.20
C THR A 241 -15.11 17.15 -14.10
N ILE A 242 -15.49 15.99 -13.53
CA ILE A 242 -15.89 14.85 -14.35
C ILE A 242 -17.42 14.92 -14.52
N ALA A 243 -17.88 15.11 -15.75
CA ALA A 243 -19.30 15.30 -16.04
C ALA A 243 -19.67 14.67 -17.41
N TRP A 244 -20.89 14.17 -17.61
CA TRP A 244 -22.02 14.03 -16.68
C TRP A 244 -22.65 12.64 -16.81
N ARG A 245 -23.46 12.25 -15.83
CA ARG A 245 -24.22 10.99 -15.83
C ARG A 245 -25.56 11.15 -16.53
N GLU A 246 -26.29 12.21 -16.19
CA GLU A 246 -27.65 12.47 -16.63
C GLU A 246 -27.93 13.97 -16.65
N ILE A 247 -28.82 14.40 -17.55
CA ILE A 247 -29.43 15.74 -17.55
C ILE A 247 -30.94 15.52 -17.49
N GLY A 248 -31.62 16.21 -16.59
CA GLY A 248 -33.04 15.98 -16.36
C GLY A 248 -33.76 17.15 -15.70
N PHE A 249 -35.06 16.97 -15.53
CA PHE A 249 -35.92 17.84 -14.72
C PHE A 249 -36.62 16.98 -13.67
N GLY A 250 -36.64 17.43 -12.43
CA GLY A 250 -37.34 16.74 -11.36
C GLY A 250 -36.90 17.15 -9.97
N PRO A 251 -37.23 16.34 -8.95
CA PRO A 251 -36.94 16.65 -7.56
C PRO A 251 -35.44 16.61 -7.24
N ILE A 252 -34.94 17.70 -6.65
CA ILE A 252 -33.53 17.87 -6.29
C ILE A 252 -33.21 17.12 -5.00
N ARG A 253 -32.13 16.34 -5.05
CA ARG A 253 -31.64 15.53 -3.94
C ARG A 253 -30.28 16.02 -3.46
N ARG A 254 -30.11 16.13 -2.15
CA ARG A 254 -28.82 16.37 -1.49
C ARG A 254 -28.51 15.22 -0.55
N LYS A 255 -27.40 14.51 -0.79
CA LYS A 255 -27.01 13.29 -0.05
C LYS A 255 -28.15 12.24 0.01
N GLY A 256 -28.78 12.02 -1.14
CA GLY A 256 -29.89 11.06 -1.29
C GLY A 256 -31.25 11.52 -0.73
N ARG A 257 -31.32 12.65 -0.01
CA ARG A 257 -32.57 13.18 0.55
C ARG A 257 -33.12 14.31 -0.31
N LEU A 258 -34.43 14.37 -0.44
CA LEU A 258 -35.12 15.49 -1.10
C LEU A 258 -34.87 16.79 -0.35
N ILE A 259 -34.63 17.87 -1.09
CA ILE A 259 -34.61 19.22 -0.51
C ILE A 259 -36.08 19.66 -0.37
N PRO A 260 -36.59 19.91 0.86
CA PRO A 260 -37.94 20.43 1.02
C PRO A 260 -38.03 21.85 0.48
N LEU A 261 -39.13 22.18 -0.18
CA LEU A 261 -39.40 23.56 -0.58
C LEU A 261 -40.02 24.30 0.60
N VAL A 262 -39.38 25.38 1.01
CA VAL A 262 -39.82 26.22 2.12
C VAL A 262 -40.03 27.66 1.64
N ASP A 263 -40.88 28.41 2.34
CA ASP A 263 -41.10 29.83 2.10
C ASP A 263 -41.10 30.63 3.40
N CYS A 264 -40.73 31.90 3.33
CA CYS A 264 -40.76 32.85 4.42
C CYS A 264 -41.51 34.09 3.92
N PRO A 265 -42.86 34.05 3.91
CA PRO A 265 -43.66 35.05 3.20
C PRO A 265 -43.55 36.45 3.79
N ASN A 266 -43.16 36.56 5.07
CA ASN A 266 -42.94 37.83 5.75
C ASN A 266 -41.46 37.92 6.17
N PRO A 267 -40.75 38.99 5.79
CA PRO A 267 -39.38 39.18 6.25
C PRO A 267 -39.35 39.36 7.77
N VAL A 268 -38.39 38.69 8.41
CA VAL A 268 -38.13 38.81 9.85
C VAL A 268 -36.95 39.72 10.12
N ALA A 269 -36.95 40.40 11.26
CA ALA A 269 -35.79 41.18 11.69
C ALA A 269 -34.59 40.25 11.88
N VAL A 270 -33.40 40.69 11.45
CA VAL A 270 -32.16 39.90 11.52
C VAL A 270 -31.86 39.41 12.94
N ALA A 271 -32.17 40.24 13.95
CA ALA A 271 -32.00 39.89 15.36
C ALA A 271 -32.85 38.67 15.79
N ASP A 272 -34.03 38.51 15.18
CA ASP A 272 -35.00 37.46 15.52
C ASP A 272 -34.87 36.24 14.59
N ALA A 273 -34.32 36.43 13.38
CA ALA A 273 -34.17 35.37 12.37
C ALA A 273 -33.24 34.22 12.81
N PHE A 274 -32.31 34.49 13.74
CA PHE A 274 -31.34 33.52 14.25
C PHE A 274 -31.52 33.21 15.74
N ALA A 275 -32.62 33.65 16.35
CA ALA A 275 -32.93 33.31 17.74
C ALA A 275 -33.14 31.79 17.91
N PRO A 276 -32.83 31.21 19.08
CA PRO A 276 -33.14 29.81 19.37
C PRO A 276 -34.62 29.49 19.09
N ASP A 277 -34.89 28.35 18.46
CA ASP A 277 -36.23 27.89 18.06
C ASP A 277 -36.98 28.78 17.05
N SER A 278 -36.29 29.75 16.43
CA SER A 278 -36.86 30.56 15.35
C SER A 278 -37.05 29.72 14.08
N ALA A 279 -38.30 29.55 13.69
CA ALA A 279 -38.70 28.93 12.42
C ALA A 279 -39.62 29.91 11.65
N PRO A 280 -39.08 31.02 11.13
CA PRO A 280 -39.87 32.06 10.46
C PRO A 280 -40.38 31.62 9.08
N TRP A 281 -40.16 30.37 8.71
CA TRP A 281 -40.49 29.77 7.43
C TRP A 281 -41.57 28.70 7.60
N CYS A 282 -42.30 28.40 6.52
CA CYS A 282 -43.22 27.28 6.43
C CYS A 282 -42.75 26.26 5.40
N ASP A 283 -42.99 24.98 5.67
CA ASP A 283 -42.82 23.91 4.69
C ASP A 283 -44.01 23.95 3.71
N LEU A 284 -43.72 23.99 2.41
CA LEU A 284 -44.75 24.01 1.37
C LEU A 284 -45.27 22.61 1.00
N GLY A 285 -44.83 21.56 1.69
CA GLY A 285 -45.29 20.19 1.53
C GLY A 285 -44.85 19.52 0.22
N LYS A 286 -43.94 20.14 -0.54
CA LYS A 286 -43.41 19.63 -1.81
C LYS A 286 -41.89 19.74 -1.86
N PRO A 287 -41.20 18.86 -2.59
CA PRO A 287 -39.77 18.99 -2.79
C PRO A 287 -39.44 20.16 -3.72
N LEU A 288 -38.22 20.67 -3.62
CA LEU A 288 -37.63 21.54 -4.64
C LEU A 288 -37.45 20.72 -5.93
N GLU A 289 -38.04 21.20 -7.03
CA GLU A 289 -37.87 20.63 -8.37
C GLU A 289 -37.16 21.62 -9.28
N GLY A 290 -36.37 21.11 -10.22
CA GLY A 290 -35.65 21.96 -11.17
C GLY A 290 -34.95 21.17 -12.27
N VAL A 291 -34.38 21.90 -13.23
CA VAL A 291 -33.45 21.34 -14.21
C VAL A 291 -32.12 21.09 -13.53
N PHE A 292 -31.52 19.92 -13.77
CA PHE A 292 -30.24 19.56 -13.18
C PHE A 292 -29.35 18.79 -14.16
N ILE A 293 -28.06 18.79 -13.83
CA ILE A 293 -27.05 17.90 -14.40
C ILE A 293 -26.39 17.10 -13.26
N ASP A 294 -26.36 15.78 -13.40
CA ASP A 294 -25.73 14.86 -12.43
C ASP A 294 -24.25 14.69 -12.76
N VAL A 295 -23.38 15.21 -11.89
CA VAL A 295 -21.91 15.14 -12.01
C VAL A 295 -21.31 14.03 -11.13
N GLY A 296 -22.11 13.01 -10.80
CA GLY A 296 -21.69 11.82 -10.08
C GLY A 296 -21.47 12.08 -8.58
N GLU A 297 -20.25 11.83 -8.11
CA GLU A 297 -19.88 11.94 -6.68
C GLU A 297 -20.16 13.35 -6.11
N ASN A 298 -20.08 14.38 -6.95
CA ASN A 298 -20.31 15.78 -6.55
C ASN A 298 -21.80 16.16 -6.48
N GLY A 299 -22.71 15.29 -6.94
CA GLY A 299 -24.16 15.48 -6.86
C GLY A 299 -24.78 16.18 -8.07
N LEU A 300 -25.90 16.87 -7.83
CA LEU A 300 -26.67 17.57 -8.85
C LEU A 300 -26.30 19.05 -8.88
N PHE A 301 -26.01 19.60 -10.06
CA PHE A 301 -25.81 21.03 -10.29
C PHE A 301 -26.98 21.61 -11.09
N SER A 302 -27.32 22.86 -10.80
CA SER A 302 -28.17 23.69 -11.66
C SER A 302 -27.39 24.12 -12.93
N PRO A 303 -28.08 24.63 -13.98
CA PRO A 303 -27.44 25.12 -15.18
C PRO A 303 -26.35 26.17 -14.91
N ASP A 304 -26.63 27.15 -14.04
CA ASP A 304 -25.69 28.23 -13.73
C ASP A 304 -24.48 27.76 -12.91
N GLU A 305 -24.67 26.79 -12.00
CA GLU A 305 -23.57 26.16 -11.27
C GLU A 305 -22.66 25.38 -12.22
N PHE A 306 -23.26 24.66 -13.18
CA PHE A 306 -22.50 23.93 -14.19
C PHE A 306 -21.76 24.87 -15.14
N GLU A 307 -22.39 25.92 -15.65
CA GLU A 307 -21.74 26.94 -16.46
C GLU A 307 -20.58 27.61 -15.71
N THR A 308 -20.79 27.92 -14.42
CA THR A 308 -19.76 28.55 -13.59
C THR A 308 -18.55 27.65 -13.36
N VAL A 309 -18.76 26.36 -13.06
CA VAL A 309 -17.63 25.44 -12.78
C VAL A 309 -16.86 25.06 -14.06
N THR A 310 -17.57 25.04 -15.20
CA THR A 310 -17.02 24.64 -16.50
C THR A 310 -16.51 25.80 -17.36
N ALA A 311 -16.69 27.04 -16.92
CA ALA A 311 -16.20 28.22 -17.62
C ALA A 311 -14.69 28.18 -17.85
N LEU A 312 -14.23 28.79 -18.95
CA LEU A 312 -12.82 28.85 -19.31
C LEU A 312 -12.00 29.49 -18.19
N GLY A 313 -10.90 28.84 -17.79
CA GLY A 313 -10.05 29.29 -16.68
C GLY A 313 -10.62 29.01 -15.29
N GLN A 314 -11.75 28.30 -15.20
CA GLN A 314 -12.22 27.64 -13.99
C GLN A 314 -11.77 26.18 -13.98
N MET A 315 -12.49 25.31 -13.26
CA MET A 315 -12.13 23.89 -13.16
C MET A 315 -12.28 23.17 -14.50
N GLU A 316 -13.10 23.71 -15.41
CA GLU A 316 -13.43 23.11 -16.69
C GLU A 316 -14.00 21.68 -16.47
N PHE A 317 -14.18 20.91 -17.54
CA PHE A 317 -14.63 19.54 -17.40
C PHE A 317 -13.93 18.57 -18.35
N ILE A 318 -13.91 17.31 -17.95
CA ILE A 318 -13.46 16.16 -18.73
C ILE A 318 -14.57 15.11 -18.72
N THR A 319 -14.74 14.43 -19.84
CA THR A 319 -15.76 13.37 -19.94
C THR A 319 -15.28 12.07 -19.27
N PRO A 320 -16.20 11.26 -18.72
CA PRO A 320 -15.84 9.91 -18.26
C PRO A 320 -15.27 9.04 -19.39
N GLU A 321 -15.72 9.25 -20.62
CA GLU A 321 -15.25 8.52 -21.80
C GLU A 321 -13.77 8.80 -22.11
N GLU A 322 -13.32 10.05 -21.97
CA GLU A 322 -11.89 10.39 -22.14
C GLU A 322 -11.02 9.73 -21.05
N VAL A 323 -11.48 9.77 -19.79
CA VAL A 323 -10.78 9.09 -18.69
C VAL A 323 -10.74 7.57 -18.93
N ALA A 324 -11.85 7.00 -19.44
CA ALA A 324 -11.94 5.60 -19.79
C ALA A 324 -11.00 5.23 -20.95
N GLU A 325 -10.89 6.09 -21.96
CA GLU A 325 -9.96 5.89 -23.07
C GLU A 325 -8.52 5.87 -22.56
N TYR A 326 -8.12 6.80 -21.69
CA TYR A 326 -6.78 6.79 -21.09
C TYR A 326 -6.51 5.49 -20.32
N ALA A 327 -7.45 5.07 -19.47
CA ALA A 327 -7.31 3.84 -18.69
C ALA A 327 -7.14 2.60 -19.59
N VAL A 328 -7.92 2.50 -20.67
CA VAL A 328 -7.85 1.37 -21.60
C VAL A 328 -6.59 1.43 -22.46
N MET A 329 -6.20 2.60 -22.95
CA MET A 329 -4.93 2.77 -23.67
C MET A 329 -3.73 2.34 -22.83
N GLU A 330 -3.66 2.75 -21.55
CA GLU A 330 -2.56 2.33 -20.67
C GLU A 330 -2.59 0.82 -20.37
N LEU A 331 -3.79 0.22 -20.22
CA LEU A 331 -3.93 -1.24 -20.11
C LEU A 331 -3.45 -1.99 -21.36
N GLU A 332 -3.62 -1.40 -22.54
CA GLU A 332 -3.13 -1.91 -23.83
C GLU A 332 -1.62 -1.65 -24.03
N GLY A 333 -0.96 -0.94 -23.11
CA GLY A 333 0.46 -0.56 -23.24
C GLY A 333 0.71 0.61 -24.18
N ARG A 334 -0.33 1.43 -24.45
CA ARG A 334 -0.25 2.64 -25.29
C ARG A 334 -0.09 3.86 -24.37
N PRO A 335 1.11 4.46 -24.28
CA PRO A 335 1.37 5.53 -23.32
C PRO A 335 0.56 6.78 -23.67
N THR A 336 -0.16 7.30 -22.68
CA THR A 336 -1.03 8.49 -22.81
C THR A 336 -0.34 9.78 -22.34
N GLY A 337 0.77 9.65 -21.60
CA GLY A 337 1.39 10.76 -20.88
C GLY A 337 0.60 11.23 -19.67
N ARG A 338 -0.44 10.49 -19.26
CA ARG A 338 -1.31 10.82 -18.11
C ARG A 338 -1.10 9.90 -16.90
N ASP A 339 -0.19 8.92 -16.99
CA ASP A 339 0.19 8.08 -15.87
C ASP A 339 1.10 8.82 -14.87
N VAL A 340 0.53 9.13 -13.70
CA VAL A 340 1.22 9.80 -12.58
C VAL A 340 2.34 8.93 -12.02
N VAL A 341 2.17 7.59 -11.99
CA VAL A 341 3.21 6.69 -11.45
C VAL A 341 4.42 6.68 -12.38
N ALA A 342 4.21 6.58 -13.70
CA ALA A 342 5.29 6.73 -14.67
C ALA A 342 5.97 8.11 -14.60
N ALA A 343 5.20 9.19 -14.43
CA ALA A 343 5.76 10.53 -14.29
C ALA A 343 6.64 10.67 -13.03
N LEU A 344 6.21 10.13 -11.89
CA LEU A 344 7.01 10.10 -10.65
C LEU A 344 8.28 9.28 -10.86
N ASP A 345 8.17 8.11 -11.45
CA ASP A 345 9.31 7.22 -11.72
C ASP A 345 10.35 7.89 -12.62
N ALA A 346 9.91 8.53 -13.71
CA ALA A 346 10.77 9.26 -14.63
C ALA A 346 11.44 10.50 -14.01
N ALA A 347 10.81 11.12 -13.02
CA ALA A 347 11.35 12.32 -12.36
C ALA A 347 12.27 12.01 -11.15
N THR A 348 12.38 10.75 -10.72
CA THR A 348 13.20 10.38 -9.56
C THR A 348 14.69 10.23 -9.90
N ALA A 349 15.57 10.62 -8.96
CA ALA A 349 17.01 10.44 -9.11
C ALA A 349 17.43 9.03 -8.67
N GLY A 350 17.83 8.20 -9.64
CA GLY A 350 18.32 6.83 -9.39
C GLY A 350 19.81 6.73 -9.03
N PRO A 351 20.32 5.52 -8.74
CA PRO A 351 21.74 5.26 -8.55
C PRO A 351 22.56 5.64 -9.79
N THR A 352 23.76 6.20 -9.57
CA THR A 352 24.62 6.67 -10.67
C THR A 352 25.86 5.81 -10.82
N TYR A 353 26.40 5.75 -12.04
CA TYR A 353 27.68 5.10 -12.31
C TYR A 353 28.81 5.66 -11.42
N ARG A 354 28.85 6.99 -11.24
CA ARG A 354 29.83 7.65 -10.36
C ARG A 354 29.73 7.16 -8.92
N ALA A 355 28.52 7.00 -8.38
CA ALA A 355 28.34 6.44 -7.04
C ALA A 355 28.85 5.00 -6.94
N GLY A 356 28.66 4.19 -8.00
CA GLY A 356 29.23 2.84 -8.10
C GLY A 356 30.76 2.82 -8.04
N VAL A 357 31.45 3.74 -8.72
CA VAL A 357 32.91 3.87 -8.65
C VAL A 357 33.37 4.34 -7.26
N LEU A 358 32.72 5.36 -6.70
CA LEU A 358 33.04 5.88 -5.36
C LEU A 358 32.81 4.84 -4.26
N ARG A 359 31.88 3.90 -4.45
CA ARG A 359 31.67 2.77 -3.54
C ARG A 359 32.94 1.94 -3.35
N ALA A 360 33.68 1.63 -4.42
CA ALA A 360 34.91 0.85 -4.32
C ALA A 360 35.98 1.59 -3.51
N ALA A 361 36.14 2.90 -3.75
CA ALA A 361 37.06 3.74 -2.98
C ALA A 361 36.67 3.83 -1.49
N ALA A 362 35.38 4.03 -1.20
CA ALA A 362 34.87 4.08 0.17
C ALA A 362 35.08 2.76 0.92
N LEU A 363 34.74 1.62 0.30
CA LEU A 363 34.97 0.29 0.89
C LEU A 363 36.47 0.00 1.06
N GLY A 364 37.31 0.41 0.12
CA GLY A 364 38.76 0.28 0.23
C GLY A 364 39.31 1.06 1.43
N HIS A 365 38.84 2.28 1.64
CA HIS A 365 39.20 3.11 2.78
C HIS A 365 38.73 2.49 4.11
N LEU A 366 37.46 2.04 4.20
CA LEU A 366 36.93 1.36 5.38
C LEU A 366 37.76 0.10 5.74
N ARG A 367 38.07 -0.75 4.76
CA ARG A 367 38.91 -1.95 4.96
C ARG A 367 40.34 -1.58 5.39
N SER A 368 40.87 -0.45 4.91
CA SER A 368 42.18 0.06 5.33
C SER A 368 42.18 0.48 6.80
N LEU A 369 41.14 1.20 7.23
CA LEU A 369 40.97 1.59 8.63
C LEU A 369 40.84 0.36 9.54
N GLU A 370 40.02 -0.63 9.16
CA GLU A 370 39.90 -1.89 9.93
C GLU A 370 41.24 -2.62 10.11
N ARG A 371 42.09 -2.64 9.07
CA ARG A 371 43.44 -3.21 9.18
C ARG A 371 44.35 -2.40 10.12
N GLN A 372 44.26 -1.08 10.07
CA GLN A 372 45.07 -0.19 10.92
C GLN A 372 44.67 -0.29 12.39
N THR A 373 43.37 -0.31 12.68
CA THR A 373 42.82 -0.40 14.04
C THR A 373 42.76 -1.82 14.57
N LYS A 374 43.02 -2.83 13.72
CA LYS A 374 42.86 -4.27 14.03
C LYS A 374 41.48 -4.59 14.59
N SER A 375 40.45 -3.87 14.11
CA SER A 375 39.06 -4.06 14.53
C SER A 375 38.19 -4.34 13.31
N ARG A 376 37.25 -5.27 13.47
CA ARG A 376 36.26 -5.62 12.44
C ARG A 376 34.91 -5.03 12.81
N ALA A 377 34.34 -4.22 11.93
CA ALA A 377 32.97 -3.73 12.03
C ALA A 377 32.04 -4.64 11.22
N VAL A 378 30.96 -5.11 11.84
CA VAL A 378 30.00 -6.01 11.17
C VAL A 378 28.64 -5.34 11.04
N ALA A 379 28.01 -5.00 12.16
CA ALA A 379 26.70 -4.35 12.18
C ALA A 379 26.51 -3.51 13.46
N TYR A 380 25.70 -2.46 13.34
CA TYR A 380 25.41 -1.49 14.42
C TYR A 380 23.92 -1.28 14.69
N GLU A 381 23.03 -2.06 14.07
CA GLU A 381 21.57 -1.91 14.22
C GLU A 381 21.03 -0.53 13.81
N MET A 382 21.61 0.07 12.76
CA MET A 382 21.20 1.40 12.24
C MET A 382 20.63 1.37 10.81
N LEU A 383 20.84 0.29 10.05
CA LEU A 383 20.56 0.25 8.60
C LEU A 383 19.16 -0.29 8.27
N GLY A 384 18.58 -1.14 9.10
CA GLY A 384 17.36 -1.85 8.75
C GLY A 384 16.80 -2.65 9.92
N PRO A 385 15.79 -3.50 9.68
CA PRO A 385 15.18 -4.28 10.76
C PRO A 385 16.24 -5.17 11.43
N PRO A 386 16.08 -5.52 12.72
CA PRO A 386 17.05 -6.33 13.47
C PRO A 386 17.47 -7.66 12.80
N ARG A 387 16.62 -8.19 11.91
CA ARG A 387 16.94 -9.35 11.06
C ARG A 387 18.18 -9.14 10.21
N LEU A 388 18.45 -7.94 9.68
CA LEU A 388 19.68 -7.66 8.92
C LEU A 388 20.92 -7.82 9.80
N THR A 389 20.92 -7.24 11.00
CA THR A 389 22.04 -7.34 11.94
C THR A 389 22.28 -8.80 12.36
N LYS A 390 21.21 -9.56 12.62
CA LYS A 390 21.29 -11.02 12.79
C LYS A 390 22.01 -11.68 11.61
N LEU A 391 21.54 -11.46 10.38
CA LEU A 391 22.12 -12.09 9.19
C LEU A 391 23.61 -11.74 9.03
N LEU A 392 24.00 -10.49 9.29
CA LEU A 392 25.39 -10.05 9.22
C LEU A 392 26.28 -10.69 10.29
N TRP A 393 25.79 -10.81 11.53
CA TRP A 393 26.57 -11.45 12.60
C TRP A 393 26.66 -12.97 12.45
N GLU A 394 25.59 -13.64 12.05
CA GLU A 394 25.60 -15.09 11.82
C GLU A 394 26.47 -15.49 10.64
N SER A 395 26.38 -14.76 9.52
CA SER A 395 27.30 -14.97 8.39
C SER A 395 28.74 -14.63 8.77
N HIS A 396 28.98 -13.65 9.65
CA HIS A 396 30.31 -13.39 10.18
C HIS A 396 30.82 -14.56 11.04
N LEU A 397 29.97 -15.15 11.90
CA LEU A 397 30.32 -16.36 12.65
C LEU A 397 30.67 -17.50 11.71
N CYS A 398 29.87 -17.73 10.66
CA CYS A 398 30.18 -18.75 9.64
C CYS A 398 31.54 -18.49 8.99
N ALA A 399 31.87 -17.23 8.67
CA ALA A 399 33.17 -16.85 8.10
C ALA A 399 34.36 -17.08 9.05
N LEU A 400 34.13 -17.05 10.37
CA LEU A 400 35.15 -17.36 11.37
C LEU A 400 35.36 -18.87 11.55
N LEU A 401 34.37 -19.70 11.17
CA LEU A 401 34.38 -21.14 11.35
C LEU A 401 34.78 -21.90 10.08
N ARG A 402 34.45 -21.38 8.89
CA ARG A 402 34.70 -22.03 7.61
C ARG A 402 35.35 -21.06 6.62
N PRO A 403 36.31 -21.52 5.79
CA PRO A 403 37.12 -20.63 4.94
C PRO A 403 36.37 -20.11 3.71
N ASN A 404 35.41 -20.87 3.18
CA ASN A 404 34.69 -20.55 1.95
C ASN A 404 33.28 -21.16 1.93
N VAL A 405 32.50 -20.79 0.91
CA VAL A 405 31.10 -21.22 0.75
C VAL A 405 30.96 -22.73 0.65
N ARG A 406 31.86 -23.41 -0.08
CA ARG A 406 31.87 -24.86 -0.24
C ARG A 406 32.06 -25.59 1.09
N ALA A 407 33.02 -25.13 1.91
CA ALA A 407 33.26 -25.71 3.23
C ALA A 407 32.05 -25.53 4.15
N LEU A 408 31.37 -24.39 4.10
CA LEU A 408 30.11 -24.19 4.84
C LEU A 408 29.02 -25.14 4.34
N ALA A 409 28.85 -25.30 3.02
CA ALA A 409 27.85 -26.19 2.43
C ALA A 409 28.02 -27.68 2.80
N GLN A 410 29.24 -28.10 3.15
CA GLN A 410 29.62 -29.47 3.52
C GLN A 410 29.69 -29.69 5.04
N SER A 411 29.37 -28.68 5.85
CA SER A 411 29.49 -28.74 7.32
C SER A 411 28.34 -29.48 7.99
N GLY A 412 28.57 -29.99 9.21
CA GLY A 412 27.53 -30.53 10.08
C GLY A 412 26.91 -29.46 10.98
N THR A 413 25.57 -29.48 11.16
CA THR A 413 24.85 -28.49 11.98
C THR A 413 25.27 -28.49 13.45
N GLY A 414 25.39 -29.68 14.06
CA GLY A 414 25.80 -29.82 15.46
C GLY A 414 27.24 -29.39 15.73
N GLU A 415 28.14 -29.67 14.77
CA GLU A 415 29.53 -29.24 14.82
C GLU A 415 29.61 -27.70 14.78
N LEU A 416 28.95 -27.05 13.81
CA LEU A 416 28.92 -25.59 13.71
C LEU A 416 28.32 -24.94 14.96
N ALA A 417 27.24 -25.49 15.50
CA ALA A 417 26.62 -24.97 16.73
C ALA A 417 27.57 -25.01 17.93
N ALA A 418 28.27 -26.15 18.12
CA ALA A 418 29.24 -26.32 19.19
C ALA A 418 30.47 -25.40 19.02
N GLU A 419 31.01 -25.31 17.80
CA GLU A 419 32.13 -24.43 17.49
C GLU A 419 31.77 -22.95 17.63
N ALA A 420 30.57 -22.54 17.19
CA ALA A 420 30.08 -21.17 17.32
C ALA A 420 29.92 -20.77 18.79
N LEU A 421 29.35 -21.65 19.62
CA LEU A 421 29.27 -21.42 21.07
C LEU A 421 30.67 -21.27 21.68
N ALA A 422 31.60 -22.17 21.34
CA ALA A 422 32.98 -22.09 21.82
C ALA A 422 33.66 -20.78 21.38
N ARG A 423 33.38 -20.31 20.15
CA ARG A 423 33.87 -19.03 19.63
C ARG A 423 33.31 -17.84 20.41
N ILE A 424 32.00 -17.81 20.64
CA ILE A 424 31.33 -16.77 21.44
C ILE A 424 31.82 -16.76 22.88
N GLN A 425 32.12 -17.92 23.47
CA GLN A 425 32.64 -18.01 24.83
C GLN A 425 34.08 -17.50 24.94
N ARG A 426 34.95 -17.86 23.99
CA ARG A 426 36.37 -17.49 23.98
C ARG A 426 36.61 -16.03 23.58
N ASP A 427 35.83 -15.48 22.65
CA ASP A 427 36.01 -14.12 22.14
C ASP A 427 35.05 -13.14 22.83
N ALA A 428 35.52 -12.54 23.92
CA ALA A 428 34.75 -11.57 24.68
C ALA A 428 34.43 -10.29 23.90
N VAL A 429 35.27 -9.90 22.92
CA VAL A 429 35.08 -8.70 22.12
C VAL A 429 33.98 -8.92 21.09
N LEU A 430 34.01 -10.06 20.39
CA LEU A 430 32.93 -10.45 19.48
C LEU A 430 31.58 -10.51 20.22
N ARG A 431 31.56 -11.20 21.36
CA ARG A 431 30.36 -11.31 22.20
C ARG A 431 29.88 -9.93 22.66
N SER A 432 30.77 -9.08 23.19
CA SER A 432 30.37 -7.76 23.68
C SER A 432 29.86 -6.85 22.57
N HIS A 433 30.44 -6.89 21.36
CA HIS A 433 29.96 -6.10 20.22
C HIS A 433 28.54 -6.50 19.80
N ILE A 434 28.26 -7.80 19.65
CA ILE A 434 26.92 -8.31 19.31
C ILE A 434 25.88 -7.84 20.35
N LEU A 435 26.20 -8.00 21.64
CA LEU A 435 25.28 -7.61 22.72
C LEU A 435 25.10 -6.09 22.84
N SER A 436 26.14 -5.30 22.55
CA SER A 436 26.11 -3.84 22.71
C SER A 436 25.23 -3.16 21.66
N VAL A 437 25.10 -3.75 20.47
CA VAL A 437 24.18 -3.28 19.42
C VAL A 437 22.75 -3.78 19.63
N GLY A 438 22.45 -4.34 20.80
CA GLY A 438 21.12 -4.77 21.18
C GLY A 438 20.69 -6.12 20.61
N THR A 439 21.63 -6.95 20.15
CA THR A 439 21.35 -8.27 19.56
C THR A 439 21.67 -9.38 20.57
N PRO A 440 20.68 -10.06 21.16
CA PRO A 440 20.93 -11.22 22.00
C PRO A 440 21.53 -12.41 21.23
N ILE A 441 22.16 -13.34 21.97
CA ILE A 441 22.74 -14.57 21.41
C ILE A 441 22.10 -15.78 22.11
N LEU A 442 21.31 -16.55 21.36
CA LEU A 442 20.64 -17.77 21.83
C LEU A 442 21.60 -18.95 21.77
N THR A 443 21.75 -19.69 22.88
CA THR A 443 22.65 -20.86 22.95
C THR A 443 22.11 -22.07 22.17
N PRO A 444 22.97 -23.05 21.82
CA PRO A 444 22.56 -24.20 21.03
C PRO A 444 21.44 -25.05 21.62
N ASP A 445 21.30 -25.08 22.96
CA ASP A 445 20.21 -25.76 23.65
C ASP A 445 18.85 -25.05 23.52
N GLY A 446 18.84 -23.79 23.07
CA GLY A 446 17.65 -22.95 22.97
C GLY A 446 17.10 -22.47 24.31
N GLU A 447 17.79 -22.76 25.43
CA GLU A 447 17.29 -22.51 26.78
C GLU A 447 17.99 -21.31 27.46
N ARG A 448 19.16 -20.87 26.94
CA ARG A 448 19.94 -19.78 27.54
C ARG A 448 20.25 -18.68 26.54
N LEU A 449 20.46 -17.48 27.05
CA LEU A 449 20.64 -16.28 26.25
C LEU A 449 21.77 -15.42 26.83
N TYR A 450 22.73 -15.04 25.99
CA TYR A 450 23.56 -13.88 26.30
C TYR A 450 22.77 -12.63 25.95
N ARG A 451 22.61 -11.71 26.90
CA ARG A 451 21.87 -10.45 26.69
C ARG A 451 22.71 -9.23 27.07
N GLY A 452 22.59 -8.17 26.27
CA GLY A 452 23.13 -6.85 26.59
C GLY A 452 22.18 -6.03 27.48
N SER A 453 22.58 -4.79 27.79
CA SER A 453 21.73 -3.83 28.51
C SER A 453 20.51 -3.41 27.69
N THR A 454 20.67 -3.35 26.36
CA THR A 454 19.62 -3.04 25.39
C THR A 454 19.27 -4.29 24.59
N VAL A 455 18.01 -4.43 24.17
CA VAL A 455 17.54 -5.51 23.30
C VAL A 455 16.65 -4.91 22.22
N ALA A 456 17.07 -5.02 20.95
CA ALA A 456 16.37 -4.45 19.80
C ALA A 456 15.05 -5.18 19.51
N VAL A 457 15.03 -6.51 19.66
CA VAL A 457 13.82 -7.34 19.56
C VAL A 457 13.57 -8.05 20.88
N PRO A 458 12.67 -7.57 21.74
CA PRO A 458 12.33 -8.27 22.97
C PRO A 458 11.62 -9.61 22.68
N GLY A 459 11.78 -10.55 23.61
CA GLY A 459 11.07 -11.82 23.60
C GLY A 459 9.67 -11.66 24.17
N ASP A 460 8.71 -11.34 23.31
CA ASP A 460 7.30 -11.12 23.70
C ASP A 460 6.42 -12.33 23.33
N GLY A 461 5.31 -12.50 24.04
CA GLY A 461 4.35 -13.60 23.81
C GLY A 461 4.66 -14.91 24.54
N ASN A 462 3.93 -15.97 24.17
CA ASN A 462 4.01 -17.28 24.84
C ASN A 462 5.31 -18.05 24.53
N ASP A 463 5.89 -17.90 23.34
CA ASP A 463 7.21 -18.44 23.01
C ASP A 463 8.21 -17.31 22.77
N ARG A 464 8.97 -16.97 23.82
CA ARG A 464 9.98 -15.91 23.76
C ARG A 464 11.09 -16.19 22.75
N ARG A 465 11.31 -17.46 22.37
CA ARG A 465 12.36 -17.85 21.41
C ARG A 465 11.99 -17.48 19.98
N ALA A 466 10.72 -17.25 19.68
CA ALA A 466 10.27 -16.79 18.38
C ALA A 466 10.89 -15.44 17.97
N ALA A 467 11.35 -14.62 18.93
CA ALA A 467 12.08 -13.40 18.65
C ALA A 467 13.43 -13.63 17.95
N ALA A 468 14.01 -14.83 18.07
CA ALA A 468 15.32 -15.15 17.49
C ALA A 468 15.31 -15.07 15.96
N THR A 469 14.22 -15.49 15.31
CA THR A 469 14.08 -15.42 13.84
C THR A 469 14.01 -13.98 13.33
N ARG A 470 13.56 -13.05 14.18
CA ARG A 470 13.37 -11.63 13.85
C ARG A 470 14.62 -10.79 14.08
N GLY A 471 15.57 -11.22 14.91
CA GLY A 471 16.74 -10.40 15.17
C GLY A 471 17.72 -10.84 16.26
N TRP A 472 17.72 -12.09 16.71
CA TRP A 472 18.78 -12.59 17.62
C TRP A 472 19.77 -13.44 16.84
N VAL A 473 21.04 -13.42 17.23
CA VAL A 473 22.01 -14.41 16.75
C VAL A 473 21.62 -15.76 17.34
N ASP A 474 21.27 -16.71 16.47
CA ASP A 474 20.76 -18.02 16.87
C ASP A 474 21.82 -19.10 16.64
N LEU A 475 22.34 -19.68 17.72
CA LEU A 475 23.38 -20.70 17.66
C LEU A 475 22.81 -22.12 17.60
N ARG A 476 21.48 -22.30 17.49
CA ARG A 476 20.87 -23.62 17.43
C ARG A 476 21.27 -24.34 16.14
N PRO A 477 21.39 -25.69 16.17
CA PRO A 477 21.68 -26.48 14.97
C PRO A 477 20.72 -26.20 13.80
N ASP A 478 19.45 -25.90 14.08
CA ASP A 478 18.44 -25.61 13.06
C ASP A 478 18.75 -24.35 12.24
N GLU A 479 19.24 -23.28 12.88
CA GLU A 479 19.62 -22.04 12.20
C GLU A 479 20.90 -22.25 11.37
N PHE A 480 21.91 -22.96 11.90
CA PHE A 480 23.06 -23.35 11.08
C PHE A 480 22.65 -24.25 9.91
N GLY A 481 21.61 -25.07 10.07
CA GLY A 481 21.00 -25.81 8.98
C GLY A 481 20.45 -24.92 7.88
N LEU A 482 19.89 -23.74 8.20
CA LEU A 482 19.50 -22.73 7.21
C LEU A 482 20.72 -22.19 6.48
N TRP A 483 21.79 -21.80 7.19
CA TRP A 483 23.01 -21.29 6.57
C TRP A 483 23.72 -22.32 5.67
N ILE A 484 23.73 -23.59 6.05
CA ILE A 484 24.23 -24.69 5.21
C ILE A 484 23.38 -24.81 3.94
N ARG A 485 22.05 -24.81 4.04
CA ARG A 485 21.16 -24.86 2.86
C ARG A 485 21.36 -23.65 1.94
N ARG A 486 21.52 -22.46 2.50
CA ARG A 486 21.85 -21.24 1.74
C ARG A 486 23.16 -21.40 0.97
N ALA A 487 24.21 -21.90 1.64
CA ALA A 487 25.50 -22.13 1.00
C ALA A 487 25.43 -23.21 -0.10
N GLN A 488 24.68 -24.29 0.12
CA GLN A 488 24.44 -25.32 -0.88
C GLN A 488 23.74 -24.75 -2.12
N GLU A 489 22.72 -23.90 -1.93
CA GLU A 489 22.02 -23.25 -3.04
C GLU A 489 22.94 -22.26 -3.78
N MET A 490 23.79 -21.49 -3.07
CA MET A 490 24.79 -20.61 -3.70
C MET A 490 25.78 -21.41 -4.57
N VAL A 491 26.25 -22.57 -4.10
CA VAL A 491 27.13 -23.48 -4.86
C VAL A 491 26.40 -24.01 -6.09
N ALA A 492 25.17 -24.51 -5.92
CA ALA A 492 24.37 -25.03 -7.02
C ALA A 492 24.09 -23.95 -8.08
N GLN A 493 23.83 -22.70 -7.67
CA GLN A 493 23.68 -21.56 -8.57
C GLN A 493 24.97 -21.27 -9.37
N ALA A 494 26.14 -21.44 -8.76
CA ALA A 494 27.42 -21.27 -9.45
C ALA A 494 27.68 -22.38 -10.47
N GLU A 495 27.43 -23.63 -10.09
CA GLU A 495 27.59 -24.79 -10.97
C GLU A 495 26.63 -24.73 -12.18
N ARG A 496 25.38 -24.30 -11.97
CA ARG A 496 24.41 -24.07 -13.06
C ARG A 496 24.91 -23.02 -14.06
N ARG A 497 25.51 -21.92 -13.59
CA ARG A 497 26.07 -20.87 -14.46
C ARG A 497 27.22 -21.39 -15.31
N VAL A 498 28.13 -22.17 -14.72
CA VAL A 498 29.25 -22.78 -15.45
C VAL A 498 28.74 -23.79 -16.48
N GLY A 499 27.75 -24.62 -16.12
CA GLY A 499 27.13 -25.58 -17.04
C GLY A 499 26.40 -24.90 -18.21
N GLN A 500 25.73 -23.78 -17.98
CA GLN A 500 25.07 -22.99 -19.02
C GLN A 500 26.06 -22.31 -19.98
N ALA A 501 27.17 -21.77 -19.45
CA ALA A 501 28.24 -21.21 -20.27
C ALA A 501 28.93 -22.29 -21.15
N ALA A 502 29.01 -23.54 -20.67
CA ALA A 502 29.57 -24.66 -21.42
C ALA A 502 28.61 -25.27 -22.46
N ALA A 503 27.29 -25.06 -22.32
CA ALA A 503 26.26 -25.63 -23.20
C ALA A 503 25.81 -24.69 -24.34
N GLY A 504 26.27 -23.43 -24.37
CA GLY A 504 26.02 -22.51 -25.49
C GLY A 504 26.79 -22.95 -26.74
N GLU A 505 26.09 -23.15 -27.85
CA GLU A 505 26.68 -23.50 -29.15
C GLU A 505 27.57 -22.37 -29.68
N GLY A 506 28.86 -22.46 -29.37
CA GLY A 506 29.91 -21.56 -29.84
C GLY A 506 30.96 -21.38 -28.77
N GLY A 507 32.04 -22.16 -28.84
CA GLY A 507 33.19 -22.13 -27.93
C GLY A 507 34.01 -20.83 -27.98
N GLY A 508 33.37 -19.69 -27.73
CA GLY A 508 34.01 -18.43 -27.41
C GLY A 508 33.98 -18.21 -25.90
N GLU A 509 35.07 -17.70 -25.35
CA GLU A 509 35.11 -17.10 -24.01
C GLU A 509 33.83 -16.27 -23.82
N GLY A 510 33.03 -16.62 -22.79
CA GLY A 510 31.73 -16.00 -22.57
C GLY A 510 31.83 -14.48 -22.69
N HIS A 511 30.97 -13.88 -23.52
CA HIS A 511 30.92 -12.44 -23.70
C HIS A 511 30.91 -11.77 -22.32
N GLY A 512 31.86 -10.88 -22.05
CA GLY A 512 32.03 -10.25 -20.73
C GLY A 512 30.80 -9.48 -20.21
N SER A 513 29.80 -9.27 -21.07
CA SER A 513 28.48 -8.72 -20.72
C SER A 513 27.60 -9.66 -19.90
N ASP A 514 27.79 -10.97 -20.01
CA ASP A 514 26.91 -11.99 -19.40
C ASP A 514 27.44 -12.47 -18.02
N VAL A 515 28.57 -11.90 -17.59
CA VAL A 515 29.16 -12.18 -16.29
C VAL A 515 28.32 -11.51 -15.20
N ASP A 516 27.70 -12.31 -14.33
CA ASP A 516 27.13 -11.80 -13.08
C ASP A 516 28.26 -11.51 -12.08
N TRP A 517 28.76 -10.28 -12.12
CA TRP A 517 29.81 -9.76 -11.23
C TRP A 517 29.43 -9.75 -9.74
N THR A 518 28.17 -10.00 -9.40
CA THR A 518 27.69 -10.05 -8.01
C THR A 518 27.55 -11.46 -7.46
N ALA A 519 27.63 -12.47 -8.33
CA ALA A 519 27.33 -13.84 -7.98
C ALA A 519 28.39 -14.47 -7.07
N ILE A 520 27.95 -15.33 -6.15
CA ILE A 520 28.81 -16.00 -5.17
C ILE A 520 29.32 -17.32 -5.77
N GLY A 521 30.64 -17.53 -5.71
CA GLY A 521 31.30 -18.76 -6.13
C GLY A 521 31.50 -19.76 -4.97
N PRO A 522 31.71 -21.05 -5.25
CA PRO A 522 31.94 -22.05 -4.20
C PRO A 522 33.20 -21.79 -3.37
N ASP A 523 34.24 -21.28 -4.03
CA ASP A 523 35.55 -21.06 -3.40
C ASP A 523 35.72 -19.61 -2.92
N ASP A 524 34.67 -18.78 -3.06
CA ASP A 524 34.65 -17.43 -2.52
C ASP A 524 34.68 -17.45 -0.97
N PRO A 525 35.32 -16.47 -0.33
CA PRO A 525 35.22 -16.30 1.11
C PRO A 525 33.78 -15.94 1.52
N ILE A 526 33.40 -16.32 2.74
CA ILE A 526 32.11 -15.95 3.32
C ILE A 526 32.16 -14.46 3.71
N GLU A 527 31.54 -13.60 2.91
CA GLU A 527 31.42 -12.18 3.20
C GLU A 527 30.01 -11.83 3.71
N PRO A 528 29.86 -11.28 4.93
CA PRO A 528 28.55 -11.02 5.53
C PRO A 528 27.59 -10.20 4.65
N ALA A 529 28.11 -9.13 4.03
CA ALA A 529 27.32 -8.28 3.16
C ALA A 529 26.82 -9.03 1.90
N ARG A 530 27.63 -9.92 1.31
CA ARG A 530 27.24 -10.71 0.13
C ARG A 530 26.19 -11.76 0.50
N PHE A 531 26.36 -12.43 1.63
CA PHE A 531 25.40 -13.41 2.14
C PHE A 531 24.05 -12.77 2.49
N ALA A 532 24.05 -11.65 3.21
CA ALA A 532 22.82 -10.91 3.53
C ALA A 532 22.13 -10.39 2.25
N THR A 533 22.90 -9.88 1.28
CA THR A 533 22.36 -9.44 -0.02
C THR A 533 21.75 -10.60 -0.79
N TRP A 534 22.38 -11.78 -0.76
CA TRP A 534 21.84 -12.99 -1.39
C TRP A 534 20.50 -13.40 -0.76
N VAL A 535 20.39 -13.39 0.58
CA VAL A 535 19.13 -13.67 1.29
C VAL A 535 18.02 -12.69 0.84
N PHE A 536 18.33 -11.39 0.79
CA PHE A 536 17.36 -10.39 0.33
C PHE A 536 16.95 -10.57 -1.13
N ARG A 537 17.88 -10.99 -1.99
CA ARG A 537 17.61 -11.19 -3.41
C ARG A 537 16.75 -12.43 -3.66
N PHE A 538 17.11 -13.56 -3.06
CA PHE A 538 16.56 -14.87 -3.42
C PHE A 538 15.49 -15.40 -2.45
N GLU A 539 15.67 -15.21 -1.13
CA GLU A 539 14.66 -15.64 -0.14
C GLU A 539 13.54 -14.61 -0.03
N ASP A 540 13.89 -13.33 0.12
CA ASP A 540 12.91 -12.25 0.31
C ASP A 540 12.37 -11.71 -1.03
N ARG A 541 12.90 -12.17 -2.17
CA ARG A 541 12.54 -11.71 -3.53
C ARG A 541 12.61 -10.19 -3.69
N GLY A 542 13.56 -9.56 -3.01
CA GLY A 542 13.73 -8.11 -2.93
C GLY A 542 14.56 -7.49 -4.07
N GLU A 543 14.85 -8.25 -5.14
CA GLU A 543 15.62 -7.73 -6.28
C GLU A 543 14.91 -6.55 -6.95
N ARG A 544 15.56 -5.40 -7.03
CA ARG A 544 14.94 -4.20 -7.60
C ARG A 544 14.88 -4.28 -9.12
N ILE A 545 13.66 -4.21 -9.65
CA ILE A 545 13.37 -4.26 -11.10
C ILE A 545 13.66 -2.95 -11.83
N LYS A 546 13.54 -1.81 -11.14
CA LYS A 546 13.77 -0.46 -11.69
C LYS A 546 14.95 0.17 -10.98
N ARG A 547 15.99 0.54 -11.73
CA ARG A 547 17.22 1.17 -11.23
C ARG A 547 17.19 2.67 -11.48
#